data_AF-A0AAX4JF35-F1
#
_entry.id   AF-A0AAX4JF35-F1
#
_cell.length_a   1.000
_cell.length_b   1.000
_cell.length_c   1.000
_cell.angle_alpha   90.00
_cell.angle_beta   90.00
_cell.angle_gamma   90.00
#
_symmetry.space_group_name_H-M   'P 1'
#
loop_
_entity.id
_entity.type
_entity.pdbx_description
1 polymer ?
#
loop_
_entity_poly.entity_id
_entity_poly.type
_entity_poly.pdbx_seq_one_letter_code
_entity_poly.pdbx_strand_id
1 'polypeptide(L)'
;MEKHKEIKLVLKKIIQDHLHFSCSETTFTLLNNKEDKEVLNDMSTRRNLIFFIKNNESHNAFLYMKDFLSCEDELFVKLAKLSFIDFISNDKVQEGIEFAKKYFTNLSDKPLLSLVGYEKSSCEEFKKISESVNREEIMSRVNSYVFKKYTSRGESLLHSTIAYYNTLQNNSE
;
A
#
# COMPACT_ATOMS: atom_id res chain seq x y z
N MET A 1 -10.86 8.27 40.09
CA MET A 1 -10.01 7.09 39.83
C MET A 1 -10.47 6.27 38.62
N GLU A 2 -11.78 6.15 38.36
CA GLU A 2 -12.34 5.45 37.18
C GLU A 2 -12.01 6.12 35.84
N LYS A 3 -12.12 7.45 35.71
CA LYS A 3 -11.77 8.19 34.48
C LYS A 3 -10.36 7.88 33.95
N HIS A 4 -9.37 7.71 34.83
CA HIS A 4 -8.01 7.35 34.41
C HIS A 4 -7.90 5.91 33.90
N LYS A 5 -8.76 4.99 34.37
CA LYS A 5 -8.81 3.62 33.84
C LYS A 5 -9.41 3.62 32.44
N GLU A 6 -10.48 4.37 32.21
CA GLU A 6 -11.12 4.51 30.90
C GLU A 6 -10.17 5.11 29.86
N ILE A 7 -9.47 6.20 30.21
CA ILE A 7 -8.47 6.81 29.32
C ILE A 7 -7.36 5.81 28.96
N LYS A 8 -6.85 5.06 29.95
CA LYS A 8 -5.82 4.04 29.69
C LYS A 8 -6.29 2.94 28.75
N LEU A 9 -7.55 2.51 28.87
CA LEU A 9 -8.14 1.52 27.97
C LEU A 9 -8.26 2.05 26.54
N VAL A 10 -8.70 3.30 26.37
CA VAL A 10 -8.80 3.94 25.05
C VAL A 10 -7.41 4.08 24.42
N LEU A 11 -6.42 4.58 25.16
CA LEU A 11 -5.05 4.71 24.67
C LEU A 11 -4.47 3.35 24.25
N LYS A 12 -4.68 2.31 25.05
CA LYS A 12 -4.23 0.96 24.70
C LYS A 12 -4.85 0.49 23.38
N LYS A 13 -6.15 0.73 23.17
CA LYS A 13 -6.86 0.38 21.93
C LYS A 13 -6.30 1.15 20.73
N ILE A 14 -6.04 2.45 20.87
CA ILE A 14 -5.45 3.28 19.81
C ILE A 14 -4.06 2.76 19.43
N ILE A 15 -3.22 2.45 20.41
CA ILE A 15 -1.86 1.92 20.19
C ILE A 15 -1.93 0.56 19.49
N GLN A 16 -2.75 -0.37 19.98
CA GLN A 16 -2.92 -1.70 19.39
C GLN A 16 -3.36 -1.60 17.92
N ASP A 17 -4.36 -0.77 17.64
CA ASP A 17 -4.89 -0.55 16.31
C ASP A 17 -3.85 0.09 15.36
N HIS A 18 -3.03 1.00 15.87
CA HIS A 18 -1.95 1.59 15.08
C HIS A 18 -0.79 0.61 14.83
N LEU A 19 -0.45 -0.25 15.80
CA LEU A 19 0.53 -1.32 15.62
C LEU A 19 0.04 -2.33 14.57
N HIS A 20 -1.25 -2.65 14.59
CA HIS A 20 -1.91 -3.46 13.55
C HIS A 20 -1.78 -2.78 12.19
N PHE A 21 -2.20 -1.52 12.05
CA PHE A 21 -2.10 -0.77 10.79
C PHE A 21 -0.66 -0.64 10.25
N SER A 22 0.32 -0.41 11.12
CA SER A 22 1.75 -0.27 10.75
C SER A 22 2.48 -1.60 10.53
N CYS A 23 1.78 -2.74 10.65
CA CYS A 23 2.38 -4.07 10.58
C CYS A 23 3.53 -4.28 11.58
N SER A 24 3.44 -3.74 12.80
CA SER A 24 4.45 -3.91 13.86
C SER A 24 4.24 -5.19 14.68
N GLU A 25 4.32 -6.37 14.03
CA GLU A 25 3.93 -7.68 14.59
C GLU A 25 4.56 -8.02 15.94
N THR A 26 5.88 -7.86 16.09
CA THR A 26 6.60 -8.17 17.34
C THR A 26 6.07 -7.32 18.49
N THR A 27 5.97 -6.01 18.29
CA THR A 27 5.48 -5.06 19.29
C THR A 27 4.00 -5.30 19.60
N PHE A 28 3.19 -5.62 18.58
CA PHE A 28 1.77 -5.96 18.77
C PHE A 28 1.60 -7.19 19.65
N THR A 29 2.37 -8.25 19.39
CA THR A 29 2.33 -9.50 20.16
C THR A 29 2.74 -9.27 21.62
N LEU A 30 3.83 -8.53 21.83
CA LEU A 30 4.32 -8.17 23.17
C LEU A 30 3.29 -7.34 23.97
N LEU A 31 2.55 -6.44 23.31
CA LEU A 31 1.55 -5.60 23.97
C LEU A 31 0.25 -6.35 24.32
N ASN A 32 -0.11 -7.34 23.50
CA ASN A 32 -1.37 -8.07 23.62
C ASN A 32 -1.28 -9.29 24.55
N ASN A 33 -0.08 -9.78 24.84
CA ASN A 33 0.15 -11.02 25.61
C ASN A 33 -0.61 -12.24 25.05
N LYS A 34 -1.06 -12.18 23.78
CA LYS A 34 -1.78 -13.21 23.05
C LYS A 34 -1.50 -13.03 21.56
N GLU A 35 -1.29 -14.16 20.88
CA GLU A 35 -1.23 -14.21 19.42
C GLU A 35 -2.65 -14.23 18.87
N ASP A 36 -3.07 -13.12 18.28
CA ASP A 36 -4.23 -13.09 17.42
C ASP A 36 -3.79 -13.47 16.00
N LYS A 37 -3.95 -14.76 15.67
CA LYS A 37 -3.45 -15.32 14.40
C LYS A 37 -4.07 -14.66 13.17
N GLU A 38 -5.32 -14.21 13.26
CA GLU A 38 -6.00 -13.57 12.14
C GLU A 38 -5.39 -12.19 11.88
N VAL A 39 -5.21 -11.40 12.95
CA VAL A 39 -4.56 -10.09 12.88
C VAL A 39 -3.11 -10.21 12.39
N LEU A 40 -2.35 -11.18 12.92
CA LEU A 40 -0.97 -11.43 12.50
C LEU A 40 -0.88 -11.86 11.02
N ASN A 41 -1.83 -12.66 10.53
CA ASN A 41 -1.88 -13.07 9.14
C ASN A 41 -2.19 -11.88 8.20
N ASP A 42 -3.11 -11.00 8.58
CA ASP A 42 -3.34 -9.74 7.85
C ASP A 42 -2.08 -8.86 7.83
N MET A 43 -1.43 -8.64 8.98
CA MET A 43 -0.19 -7.86 9.07
C MET A 43 0.90 -8.42 8.17
N SER A 44 1.08 -9.75 8.18
CA SER A 44 2.04 -10.45 7.35
C SER A 44 1.71 -10.30 5.86
N THR A 45 0.44 -10.45 5.49
CA THR A 45 -0.03 -10.25 4.11
C THR A 45 0.31 -8.84 3.63
N ARG A 46 -0.06 -7.81 4.39
CA ARG A 46 0.24 -6.40 4.04
C ARG A 46 1.74 -6.14 3.95
N ARG A 47 2.53 -6.68 4.89
CA ARG A 47 3.99 -6.55 4.86
C ARG A 47 4.58 -7.19 3.59
N ASN A 48 4.10 -8.37 3.20
CA ASN A 48 4.57 -9.06 1.99
C ASN A 48 4.21 -8.27 0.72
N LEU A 49 3.00 -7.74 0.62
CA LEU A 49 2.59 -6.91 -0.52
C LEU A 49 3.45 -5.64 -0.63
N ILE A 50 3.66 -4.94 0.48
CA ILE A 50 4.53 -3.76 0.53
C ILE A 50 5.97 -4.14 0.18
N PHE A 51 6.46 -5.29 0.65
CA PHE A 51 7.78 -5.80 0.32
C PHE A 51 7.95 -6.03 -1.18
N PHE A 52 7.00 -6.70 -1.84
CA PHE A 52 7.04 -6.89 -3.30
C PHE A 52 7.07 -5.55 -4.04
N ILE A 53 6.21 -4.60 -3.65
CA ILE A 53 6.18 -3.29 -4.28
C ILE A 53 7.51 -2.55 -4.04
N LYS A 54 8.07 -2.59 -2.85
CA LYS A 54 9.33 -1.90 -2.53
C LYS A 54 10.51 -2.43 -3.33
N ASN A 55 10.55 -3.73 -3.63
CA ASN A 55 11.68 -4.39 -4.29
C ASN A 55 11.52 -4.52 -5.81
N ASN A 56 10.71 -3.66 -6.45
CA ASN A 56 10.42 -3.73 -7.89
C ASN A 56 9.83 -5.08 -8.34
N GLU A 57 9.05 -5.72 -7.48
CA GLU A 57 8.31 -6.95 -7.77
C GLU A 57 6.79 -6.71 -7.71
N SER A 58 6.32 -5.51 -8.07
CA SER A 58 4.90 -5.14 -7.91
C SER A 58 3.93 -6.02 -8.70
N HIS A 59 4.39 -6.78 -9.70
CA HIS A 59 3.61 -7.82 -10.36
C HIS A 59 3.10 -8.90 -9.39
N ASN A 60 3.91 -9.30 -8.40
CA ASN A 60 3.49 -10.28 -7.38
C ASN A 60 2.37 -9.71 -6.51
N ALA A 61 2.48 -8.43 -6.13
CA ALA A 61 1.41 -7.75 -5.41
C ALA A 61 0.15 -7.60 -6.27
N PHE A 62 0.29 -7.27 -7.56
CA PHE A 62 -0.81 -7.18 -8.51
C PHE A 62 -1.58 -8.51 -8.62
N LEU A 63 -0.89 -9.63 -8.83
CA LEU A 63 -1.52 -10.95 -8.91
C LEU A 63 -2.26 -11.31 -7.63
N TYR A 64 -1.63 -11.09 -6.47
CA TYR A 64 -2.27 -11.36 -5.19
C TYR A 64 -3.54 -10.52 -5.00
N MET A 65 -3.47 -9.22 -5.30
CA MET A 65 -4.63 -8.34 -5.18
C MET A 65 -5.75 -8.69 -6.16
N LYS A 66 -5.39 -9.12 -7.37
CA LYS A 66 -6.32 -9.57 -8.40
C LYS A 66 -7.07 -10.83 -7.97
N ASP A 67 -6.34 -11.84 -7.53
CA ASP A 67 -6.87 -13.19 -7.40
C ASP A 67 -7.51 -13.42 -6.02
N PHE A 68 -7.12 -12.65 -4.99
CA PHE A 68 -7.60 -12.84 -3.61
C PHE A 68 -8.33 -11.65 -3.01
N LEU A 69 -8.14 -10.44 -3.55
CA LEU A 69 -8.59 -9.23 -2.84
C LEU A 69 -9.76 -8.46 -3.45
N SER A 70 -10.20 -8.72 -4.68
CA SER A 70 -11.27 -7.95 -5.36
C SER A 70 -11.00 -6.44 -5.30
N CYS A 71 -9.80 -6.05 -5.74
CA CYS A 71 -9.24 -4.70 -5.66
C CYS A 71 -10.15 -3.61 -6.26
N GLU A 72 -10.13 -2.41 -5.68
CA GLU A 72 -10.69 -1.21 -6.32
C GLU A 72 -10.02 -0.93 -7.67
N ASP A 73 -10.81 -0.60 -8.69
CA ASP A 73 -10.36 -0.45 -10.09
C ASP A 73 -9.20 0.55 -10.23
N GLU A 74 -9.24 1.67 -9.52
CA GLU A 74 -8.20 2.71 -9.62
C GLU A 74 -6.84 2.23 -9.06
N LEU A 75 -6.85 1.57 -7.89
CA LEU A 75 -5.65 1.01 -7.30
C LEU A 75 -5.09 -0.13 -8.16
N PHE A 76 -5.98 -0.92 -8.75
CA PHE A 76 -5.63 -1.99 -9.65
C PHE A 76 -4.90 -1.48 -10.90
N VAL A 77 -5.41 -0.40 -11.52
CA VAL A 77 -4.76 0.26 -12.65
C VAL A 77 -3.39 0.82 -12.26
N LYS A 78 -3.27 1.48 -11.09
CA LYS A 78 -1.99 2.00 -10.59
C LYS A 78 -0.96 0.88 -10.39
N LEU A 79 -1.36 -0.25 -9.80
CA LEU A 79 -0.50 -1.43 -9.63
C LEU A 79 -0.11 -2.08 -10.96
N ALA A 80 -1.02 -2.13 -11.95
CA ALA A 80 -0.70 -2.63 -13.28
C ALA A 80 0.38 -1.77 -13.93
N LYS A 81 0.25 -0.44 -13.86
CA LYS A 81 1.24 0.51 -14.39
C LYS A 81 2.61 0.35 -13.71
N LEU A 82 2.62 0.22 -12.39
CA LEU A 82 3.84 -0.03 -11.64
C LEU A 82 4.47 -1.39 -11.99
N SER A 83 3.66 -2.43 -12.18
CA SER A 83 4.12 -3.76 -12.58
C SER A 83 4.83 -3.73 -13.92
N PHE A 84 4.29 -2.97 -14.87
CA PHE A 84 4.94 -2.74 -16.16
C PHE A 84 6.30 -2.05 -16.00
N ILE A 85 6.36 -0.95 -15.23
CA ILE A 85 7.62 -0.25 -14.95
C ILE A 85 8.65 -1.20 -14.33
N ASP A 86 8.23 -2.06 -13.40
CA ASP A 86 9.07 -3.06 -12.75
C ASP A 86 9.58 -4.12 -13.73
N PHE A 87 8.74 -4.60 -14.66
CA PHE A 87 9.17 -5.50 -15.72
C PHE A 87 10.26 -4.87 -16.58
N ILE A 88 10.05 -3.63 -17.04
CA ILE A 88 11.04 -2.93 -17.84
C ILE A 88 12.31 -2.74 -17.02
N SER A 89 12.21 -2.25 -15.78
CA SER A 89 13.35 -2.02 -14.88
C SER A 89 14.19 -3.28 -14.66
N ASN A 90 13.56 -4.46 -14.58
CA ASN A 90 14.21 -5.75 -14.35
C ASN A 90 14.64 -6.53 -15.61
N ASP A 91 14.70 -5.88 -16.78
CA ASP A 91 15.13 -6.48 -18.07
C ASP A 91 14.15 -7.52 -18.62
N LYS A 92 12.94 -7.58 -18.08
CA LYS A 92 11.85 -8.47 -18.49
C LYS A 92 10.93 -7.77 -19.48
N VAL A 93 11.52 -7.25 -20.55
CA VAL A 93 10.83 -6.37 -21.51
C VAL A 93 9.69 -7.11 -22.22
N GLN A 94 9.90 -8.35 -22.64
CA GLN A 94 8.88 -9.13 -23.34
C GLN A 94 7.69 -9.44 -22.44
N GLU A 95 7.95 -9.82 -21.19
CA GLU A 95 6.91 -10.04 -20.18
C GLU A 95 6.14 -8.75 -19.89
N GLY A 96 6.83 -7.61 -19.83
CA GLY A 96 6.20 -6.30 -19.69
C GLY A 96 5.27 -5.98 -20.86
N ILE A 97 5.68 -6.24 -22.10
CA ILE A 97 4.85 -6.03 -23.29
C ILE A 97 3.60 -6.91 -23.27
N GLU A 98 3.75 -8.20 -22.99
CA GLU A 98 2.62 -9.13 -22.89
C GLU A 98 1.66 -8.76 -21.75
N PHE A 99 2.21 -8.32 -20.62
CA PHE A 99 1.43 -7.79 -19.51
C PHE A 99 0.64 -6.54 -19.91
N ALA A 100 1.28 -5.56 -20.56
CA ALA A 100 0.62 -4.34 -21.00
C ALA A 100 -0.51 -4.60 -22.01
N LYS A 101 -0.30 -5.49 -22.99
CA LYS A 101 -1.35 -5.91 -23.95
C LYS A 101 -2.62 -6.39 -23.26
N LYS A 102 -2.48 -7.03 -22.09
CA LYS A 102 -3.59 -7.60 -21.33
C LYS A 102 -4.31 -6.59 -20.44
N TYR A 103 -3.59 -5.60 -19.91
CA TYR A 103 -4.10 -4.75 -18.81
C TYR A 103 -4.14 -3.25 -19.10
N PHE A 104 -3.53 -2.76 -20.19
CA PHE A 104 -3.50 -1.33 -20.51
C PHE A 104 -4.62 -0.95 -21.48
N THR A 105 -5.02 0.33 -21.43
CA THR A 105 -5.98 0.92 -22.36
C THR A 105 -5.25 1.91 -23.27
N ASN A 106 -5.23 1.62 -24.58
CA ASN A 106 -4.26 2.13 -25.56
C ASN A 106 -4.01 3.66 -25.66
N LEU A 107 -4.88 4.52 -25.12
CA LEU A 107 -4.72 5.98 -25.27
C LEU A 107 -4.03 6.65 -24.07
N SER A 108 -4.33 6.25 -22.84
CA SER A 108 -3.79 6.90 -21.64
C SER A 108 -2.38 6.40 -21.25
N ASP A 109 -1.99 5.24 -21.78
CA ASP A 109 -0.77 4.54 -21.36
C ASP A 109 0.42 4.72 -22.33
N LYS A 110 0.25 5.51 -23.40
CA LYS A 110 1.31 5.74 -24.41
C LYS A 110 2.65 6.20 -23.82
N PRO A 111 2.70 7.14 -22.86
CA PRO A 111 3.97 7.53 -22.24
C PRO A 111 4.64 6.39 -21.47
N LEU A 112 3.87 5.49 -20.85
CA LEU A 112 4.45 4.33 -20.18
C LEU A 112 5.00 3.35 -21.21
N LEU A 113 4.28 3.09 -22.29
CA LEU A 113 4.73 2.16 -23.33
C LEU A 113 6.04 2.59 -24.00
N SER A 114 6.36 3.89 -24.04
CA SER A 114 7.64 4.36 -24.59
C SER A 114 8.86 3.97 -23.74
N LEU A 115 8.67 3.57 -22.48
CA LEU A 115 9.76 3.07 -21.61
C LEU A 115 10.53 1.89 -22.20
N VAL A 116 9.90 1.10 -23.08
CA VAL A 116 10.53 -0.03 -23.77
C VAL A 116 11.74 0.40 -24.61
N GLY A 117 11.75 1.63 -25.12
CA GLY A 117 12.79 2.14 -26.03
C GLY A 117 13.94 2.87 -25.35
N TYR A 118 13.90 3.08 -24.03
CA TYR A 118 14.92 3.87 -23.31
C TYR A 118 15.95 2.99 -22.60
N GLU A 119 17.20 3.47 -22.56
CA GLU A 119 18.25 2.89 -21.72
C GLU A 119 18.06 3.29 -20.25
N LYS A 120 17.92 2.30 -19.36
CA LYS A 120 17.41 2.48 -17.99
C LYS A 120 18.30 3.28 -17.06
N SER A 121 19.62 3.10 -17.17
CA SER A 121 20.59 3.52 -16.15
C SER A 121 21.05 4.97 -16.29
N SER A 122 20.71 5.63 -17.39
CA SER A 122 21.24 6.96 -17.75
C SER A 122 20.21 7.89 -18.40
N CYS A 123 19.02 7.40 -18.75
CA CYS A 123 18.01 8.20 -19.42
C CYS A 123 17.13 8.97 -18.42
N GLU A 124 17.23 10.29 -18.46
CA GLU A 124 16.42 11.19 -17.62
C GLU A 124 14.92 11.04 -17.94
N GLU A 125 14.57 10.80 -19.20
CA GLU A 125 13.19 10.57 -19.63
C GLU A 125 12.62 9.28 -19.05
N PHE A 126 13.41 8.20 -18.97
CA PHE A 126 12.99 6.96 -18.31
C PHE A 126 12.62 7.25 -16.86
N LYS A 127 13.52 7.92 -16.14
CA LYS A 127 13.31 8.27 -14.73
C LYS A 127 12.04 9.11 -14.57
N LYS A 128 11.90 10.19 -15.33
CA LYS A 128 10.73 11.08 -15.28
C LYS A 128 9.40 10.37 -15.53
N ILE A 129 9.35 9.48 -16.54
CA ILE A 129 8.13 8.74 -16.86
C ILE A 129 7.86 7.69 -15.77
N SER A 130 8.87 6.98 -15.29
CA SER A 130 8.71 5.99 -14.22
C SER A 130 8.22 6.61 -12.90
N GLU A 131 8.71 7.81 -12.57
CA GLU A 131 8.32 8.57 -11.37
C GLU A 131 6.90 9.15 -11.46
N SER A 132 6.28 9.18 -12.65
CA SER A 132 4.86 9.55 -12.78
C SER A 132 3.92 8.57 -12.08
N VAL A 133 4.40 7.36 -11.77
CA VAL A 133 3.69 6.36 -10.97
C VAL A 133 4.32 6.33 -9.58
N ASN A 134 3.69 7.00 -8.62
CA ASN A 134 4.21 7.14 -7.27
C ASN A 134 4.15 5.82 -6.49
N ARG A 135 5.31 5.16 -6.32
CA ARG A 135 5.43 3.88 -5.60
C ARG A 135 5.02 3.99 -4.14
N GLU A 136 5.38 5.08 -3.46
CA GLU A 136 5.05 5.29 -2.05
C GLU A 136 3.55 5.47 -1.84
N GLU A 137 2.90 6.24 -2.72
CA GLU A 137 1.44 6.38 -2.73
C GLU A 137 0.76 5.02 -2.92
N ILE A 138 1.24 4.21 -3.86
CA ILE A 138 0.69 2.88 -4.12
C ILE A 138 0.86 1.97 -2.89
N MET A 139 2.04 1.94 -2.25
CA MET A 139 2.25 1.16 -1.02
C MET A 139 1.29 1.58 0.09
N SER A 140 1.10 2.89 0.29
CA SER A 140 0.17 3.44 1.27
C SER A 140 -1.27 2.99 0.97
N ARG A 141 -1.72 3.14 -0.28
CA ARG A 141 -3.07 2.72 -0.71
C ARG A 141 -3.29 1.21 -0.59
N VAL A 142 -2.30 0.39 -0.93
CA VAL A 142 -2.37 -1.06 -0.72
C VAL A 142 -2.52 -1.39 0.76
N ASN A 143 -1.72 -0.77 1.63
CA ASN A 143 -1.84 -0.98 3.07
C ASN A 143 -3.24 -0.63 3.57
N SER A 144 -3.72 0.56 3.25
CA SER A 144 -5.05 1.04 3.65
C SER A 144 -6.18 0.19 3.10
N TYR A 145 -6.10 -0.23 1.83
CA TYR A 145 -7.13 -1.06 1.22
C TYR A 145 -7.24 -2.43 1.89
N VAL A 146 -6.11 -3.12 2.09
CA VAL A 146 -6.11 -4.43 2.73
C VAL A 146 -6.53 -4.30 4.19
N PHE A 147 -6.04 -3.29 4.91
CA PHE A 147 -6.45 -3.02 6.29
C PHE A 147 -7.96 -2.77 6.40
N LYS A 148 -8.55 -2.03 5.45
CA LYS A 148 -10.00 -1.81 5.37
C LYS A 148 -10.78 -3.09 5.16
N LYS A 149 -10.27 -4.03 4.37
CA LYS A 149 -10.92 -5.33 4.17
C LYS A 149 -11.08 -6.12 5.47
N TYR A 150 -10.09 -6.04 6.37
CA TYR A 150 -10.12 -6.76 7.66
C TYR A 150 -10.75 -5.96 8.80
N THR A 151 -10.74 -4.62 8.75
CA THR A 151 -11.16 -3.77 9.90
C THR A 151 -12.33 -2.83 9.59
N SER A 152 -12.82 -2.82 8.36
CA SER A 152 -13.79 -1.86 7.81
C SER A 152 -13.33 -0.39 7.80
N ARG A 153 -12.07 -0.10 8.14
CA ARG A 153 -11.50 1.26 8.21
C ARG A 153 -10.23 1.33 7.36
N GLY A 154 -10.06 2.42 6.59
CA GLY A 154 -8.87 2.63 5.76
C GLY A 154 -7.64 3.16 6.52
N GLU A 155 -7.83 3.57 7.78
CA GLU A 155 -6.81 4.21 8.59
C GLU A 155 -6.90 3.74 10.04
N SER A 156 -5.78 3.83 10.76
CA SER A 156 -5.75 3.56 12.20
C SER A 156 -6.52 4.62 13.00
N LEU A 157 -7.01 4.26 14.19
CA LEU A 157 -7.60 5.18 15.17
C LEU A 157 -6.68 6.37 15.51
N LEU A 158 -5.37 6.16 15.51
CA LEU A 158 -4.42 7.24 15.78
C LEU A 158 -4.51 8.34 14.71
N HIS A 159 -4.50 7.96 13.43
CA HIS A 159 -4.69 8.87 12.30
C HIS A 159 -6.02 9.63 12.41
N SER A 160 -7.12 8.90 12.66
CA SER A 160 -8.44 9.53 12.82
C SER A 160 -8.51 10.50 14.01
N THR A 161 -7.83 10.17 15.12
CA THR A 161 -7.77 11.01 16.31
C THR A 161 -6.99 12.30 16.04
N ILE A 162 -5.87 12.21 15.35
CA ILE A 162 -5.06 13.38 14.96
C ILE A 162 -5.84 14.27 13.98
N ALA A 163 -6.49 13.68 12.98
CA ALA A 163 -7.31 14.42 12.02
C ALA A 163 -8.45 15.19 12.70
N TYR A 164 -9.14 14.54 13.64
CA TYR A 164 -10.17 15.19 14.44
C TYR A 164 -9.62 16.33 15.30
N TYR A 165 -8.48 16.12 15.96
CA TYR A 165 -7.83 17.16 16.76
C TYR A 165 -7.47 18.39 15.92
N ASN A 166 -6.87 18.19 14.74
CA ASN A 166 -6.52 19.28 13.83
C ASN A 166 -7.77 20.04 13.36
N THR A 167 -8.87 19.34 13.11
CA THR A 167 -10.16 19.95 12.75
C THR A 167 -10.69 20.83 13.88
N LEU A 168 -10.56 20.41 15.13
CA LEU A 168 -10.96 21.22 16.29
C LEU A 168 -10.10 22.48 16.42
N GLN A 169 -8.77 22.36 16.28
CA GLN A 169 -7.87 23.52 16.35
C GLN A 169 -8.22 24.57 15.29
N ASN A 170 -8.39 24.14 14.03
CA ASN A 170 -8.69 25.06 12.93
C ASN A 170 -10.07 25.72 13.01
N ASN A 171 -11.01 25.14 13.75
CA ASN A 171 -12.34 25.72 14.00
C ASN A 171 -12.37 26.62 15.26
N SER A 172 -11.26 26.70 15.99
CA SER A 172 -11.10 27.52 17.20
C SER A 172 -10.42 28.87 16.92
N GLU A 173 -10.00 29.10 15.66
CA GLU A 173 -9.45 30.36 15.13
C GLU A 173 -10.51 31.13 14.35
#